data_AF-A0A1L8EEX2-F1
#
_entry.id   AF-A0A1L8EEX2-F1
#
_cell.length_a   1.000
_cell.length_b   1.000
_cell.length_c   1.000
_cell.angle_alpha   90.00
_cell.angle_beta   90.00
_cell.angle_gamma   90.00
#
_symmetry.space_group_name_H-M   'P 1'
#
loop_
_entity.id
_entity.type
_entity.pdbx_description
1 polymer ?
#
loop_
_entity_poly.entity_id
_entity_poly.type
_entity_poly.pdbx_seq_one_letter_code
_entity_poly.pdbx_strand_id
1 'polypeptide(L)'
;MVLRTLVAQSAKRIPLIKFRKGGYPGLTAGGSESNQASSFQPSPNMVENYSANAIEDWELPPRYWRKPISADEMEYINRGGPA
;
A
#
# COMPACT_ATOMS: atom_id res chain seq x y z
N MET A 1 30.05 -26.15 -29.02
CA MET A 1 28.65 -25.72 -29.27
C MET A 1 27.71 -26.39 -28.26
N VAL A 2 27.88 -26.12 -26.95
CA VAL A 2 27.16 -26.85 -25.86
C VAL A 2 26.39 -25.92 -24.93
N LEU A 3 26.78 -24.65 -24.80
CA LEU A 3 26.07 -23.68 -23.95
C LEU A 3 24.69 -23.26 -24.50
N ARG A 4 24.44 -23.42 -25.80
CA ARG A 4 23.20 -22.93 -26.46
C ARG A 4 21.98 -23.84 -26.24
N THR A 5 22.19 -25.09 -25.86
CA THR A 5 21.09 -26.08 -25.72
C THR A 5 20.39 -26.01 -24.37
N LEU A 6 21.05 -25.56 -23.30
CA LEU A 6 20.45 -25.42 -21.97
C LEU A 6 19.40 -24.31 -21.91
N VAL A 7 19.64 -23.18 -22.60
CA VAL A 7 18.71 -22.04 -22.67
C VAL A 7 17.44 -22.40 -23.47
N ALA A 8 17.56 -23.23 -24.51
CA ALA A 8 16.42 -23.67 -25.30
C ALA A 8 15.52 -24.70 -24.56
N GLN A 9 16.04 -25.37 -23.53
CA GLN A 9 15.28 -26.33 -22.72
C GLN A 9 14.48 -25.68 -21.58
N SER A 10 14.91 -24.52 -21.06
CA SER A 10 14.17 -23.80 -20.00
C SER A 10 12.96 -23.00 -20.51
N ALA A 11 12.92 -22.68 -21.81
CA ALA A 11 11.80 -21.95 -22.42
C ALA A 11 10.50 -22.78 -22.57
N LYS A 12 10.56 -24.11 -22.42
CA LYS A 12 9.40 -25.01 -22.59
C LYS A 12 8.39 -24.98 -21.43
N ARG A 13 8.71 -24.32 -20.32
CA ARG A 13 7.89 -24.38 -19.10
C ARG A 13 7.57 -23.00 -18.53
N ILE A 14 7.28 -22.02 -19.38
CA ILE A 14 6.66 -20.77 -18.93
C ILE A 14 5.15 -21.00 -18.96
N PRO A 15 4.48 -21.25 -17.80
CA PRO A 15 3.02 -21.38 -17.79
C PRO A 15 2.41 -20.04 -18.22
N LEU A 16 1.70 -20.04 -19.34
CA LEU A 16 0.94 -18.88 -19.77
C LEU A 16 -0.29 -18.74 -18.87
N ILE A 17 -0.56 -17.50 -18.44
CA ILE A 17 -1.78 -17.16 -17.71
C ILE A 17 -2.99 -17.47 -18.60
N LYS A 18 -3.93 -18.28 -18.11
CA LYS A 18 -5.20 -18.57 -18.77
C LYS A 18 -6.31 -17.75 -18.13
N PHE A 19 -6.86 -16.79 -18.85
CA PHE A 19 -8.04 -16.07 -18.40
C PHE A 19 -9.29 -16.96 -18.52
N ARG A 20 -10.21 -16.87 -17.56
CA ARG A 20 -11.52 -17.54 -17.69
C ARG A 20 -12.27 -16.93 -18.87
N LYS A 21 -12.85 -17.79 -19.71
CA LYS A 21 -13.79 -17.35 -20.76
C LYS A 21 -15.09 -16.92 -20.07
N GLY A 22 -15.43 -15.64 -20.22
CA GLY A 22 -16.49 -14.98 -19.45
C GLY A 22 -15.84 -14.07 -18.40
N GLY A 23 -15.66 -12.79 -18.75
CA GLY A 23 -15.07 -11.79 -17.87
C GLY A 23 -15.83 -11.69 -16.55
N TYR A 24 -15.12 -11.28 -15.49
CA TYR A 24 -15.76 -10.96 -14.22
C TYR A 24 -16.84 -9.89 -14.45
N PRO A 25 -18.07 -10.07 -13.92
CA PRO A 25 -19.08 -9.03 -13.95
C PRO A 25 -18.57 -7.85 -13.11
N GLY A 26 -18.04 -6.83 -13.79
CA GLY A 26 -17.43 -5.65 -13.16
C GLY A 26 -16.22 -5.07 -13.90
N LEU A 27 -15.64 -5.80 -14.85
CA LEU A 27 -14.54 -5.27 -15.67
C LEU A 27 -15.08 -4.73 -17.00
N THR A 28 -15.65 -3.53 -16.97
CA THR A 28 -15.81 -2.73 -18.19
C THR A 28 -14.41 -2.35 -18.69
N ALA A 29 -14.08 -2.78 -19.91
CA ALA A 29 -12.83 -2.42 -20.56
C ALA A 29 -12.75 -0.91 -20.78
N GLY A 30 -11.83 -0.24 -20.09
CA GLY A 30 -11.57 1.19 -20.29
C GLY A 30 -10.44 1.68 -19.41
N GLY A 31 -9.27 1.88 -20.02
CA GLY A 31 -8.27 2.89 -19.64
C GLY A 31 -7.53 2.71 -18.31
N SER A 32 -6.22 2.54 -18.44
CA SER A 32 -5.16 3.06 -17.56
C SER A 32 -5.58 3.68 -16.23
N GLU A 33 -5.16 3.09 -15.10
CA GLU A 33 -4.28 3.75 -14.12
C GLU A 33 -4.14 2.96 -12.80
N SER A 34 -2.87 2.81 -12.41
CA SER A 34 -2.35 2.58 -11.05
C SER A 34 -2.66 1.29 -10.29
N ASN A 35 -1.56 0.67 -9.83
CA ASN A 35 -1.46 -0.41 -8.85
C ASN A 35 -2.54 -0.34 -7.75
N GLN A 36 -3.49 -1.28 -7.74
CA GLN A 36 -4.21 -1.62 -6.52
C GLN A 36 -3.53 -2.79 -5.83
N ALA A 37 -3.08 -2.49 -4.61
CA ALA A 37 -2.62 -3.46 -3.63
C ALA A 37 -3.70 -4.53 -3.38
N SER A 38 -3.22 -5.72 -3.04
CA SER A 38 -3.98 -6.91 -2.65
C SER A 38 -5.27 -6.63 -1.89
N SER A 39 -6.37 -7.19 -2.39
CA SER A 39 -7.68 -7.20 -1.75
C SER A 39 -7.62 -7.83 -0.36
N PHE A 40 -7.80 -6.99 0.67
CA PHE A 40 -8.29 -7.47 1.96
C PHE A 40 -9.70 -8.03 1.74
N GLN A 41 -9.90 -9.31 2.04
CA GLN A 41 -11.23 -9.89 2.13
C GLN A 41 -11.90 -9.34 3.40
N PRO A 42 -13.01 -8.59 3.31
CA PRO A 42 -13.70 -8.13 4.50
C PRO A 42 -14.36 -9.33 5.18
N SER A 43 -13.93 -9.62 6.40
CA SER A 43 -14.65 -10.49 7.33
C SER A 43 -16.05 -9.89 7.57
N PRO A 44 -17.12 -10.70 7.69
CA PRO A 44 -18.49 -10.21 7.89
C PRO A 44 -18.71 -9.41 9.20
N ASN A 45 -17.68 -9.26 10.04
CA ASN A 45 -17.68 -8.43 11.24
C ASN A 45 -16.89 -7.11 11.08
N MET A 46 -16.46 -6.74 9.88
CA MET A 46 -15.84 -5.44 9.65
C MET A 46 -16.93 -4.38 9.71
N VAL A 47 -17.00 -3.68 10.84
CA VAL A 47 -17.69 -2.39 10.96
C VAL A 47 -17.26 -1.55 9.77
N GLU A 48 -18.26 -1.10 9.02
CA GLU A 48 -18.15 -0.29 7.83
C GLU A 48 -17.05 0.76 8.00
N ASN A 49 -16.02 0.69 7.15
CA ASN A 49 -15.03 1.75 6.98
C ASN A 49 -15.76 2.94 6.34
N TYR A 50 -16.59 3.62 7.13
CA TYR A 50 -16.81 5.05 6.94
C TYR A 50 -15.43 5.67 6.76
N SER A 51 -15.29 6.65 5.87
CA SER A 51 -14.14 7.53 5.87
C SER A 51 -14.05 8.16 7.26
N ALA A 52 -13.43 7.47 8.20
CA ALA A 52 -13.33 7.90 9.56
C ALA A 52 -12.59 9.22 9.48
N ASN A 53 -13.25 10.30 9.87
CA ASN A 53 -12.57 11.56 10.13
C ASN A 53 -11.28 11.22 10.88
N ALA A 54 -10.17 11.81 10.46
CA ALA A 54 -8.89 11.54 11.11
C ALA A 54 -9.09 11.71 12.63
N ILE A 55 -8.67 10.69 13.40
CA ILE A 55 -8.81 10.69 14.86
C ILE A 55 -8.09 11.93 15.38
N GLU A 56 -8.77 12.69 16.20
CA GLU A 56 -8.21 13.91 16.77
C GLU A 56 -7.31 13.59 17.99
N ASP A 57 -6.40 14.50 18.32
CA ASP A 57 -5.41 14.24 19.38
C ASP A 57 -6.03 13.96 20.76
N TRP A 58 -7.22 14.52 21.03
CA TRP A 58 -7.96 14.30 22.28
C TRP A 58 -8.66 12.94 22.35
N GLU A 59 -8.86 12.28 21.21
CA GLU A 59 -9.42 10.92 21.10
C GLU A 59 -8.33 9.85 21.30
N LEU A 60 -7.06 10.23 21.10
CA LEU A 60 -5.95 9.31 21.27
C LEU A 60 -5.75 8.94 22.75
N PRO A 61 -5.36 7.69 23.04
CA PRO A 61 -4.92 7.30 24.38
C PRO A 61 -3.68 8.11 24.83
N PRO A 62 -3.49 8.35 26.15
CA PRO A 62 -2.43 9.23 26.66
C PRO A 62 -1.00 8.87 26.25
N ARG A 63 -0.73 7.60 25.92
CA ARG A 63 0.60 7.14 25.47
C ARG A 63 0.96 7.62 24.06
N TYR A 64 -0.03 8.01 23.27
CA TYR A 64 0.11 8.46 21.89
C TYR A 64 -0.08 9.97 21.74
N TRP A 65 -0.33 10.69 22.84
CA TRP A 65 -0.40 12.15 22.79
C TRP A 65 0.93 12.76 22.36
N ARG A 66 0.83 13.83 21.57
CA ARG A 66 1.98 14.63 21.19
C ARG A 66 2.58 15.26 22.44
N LYS A 67 3.91 15.33 22.49
CA LYS A 67 4.60 16.02 23.58
C LYS A 67 4.43 17.54 23.40
N PRO A 68 4.22 18.31 24.48
CA PRO A 68 4.31 19.76 24.44
C PRO A 68 5.70 20.20 23.96
N ILE A 69 5.75 21.27 23.17
CA ILE A 69 7.01 21.85 22.71
C ILE A 69 7.80 22.42 23.89
N SER A 70 9.09 22.10 23.95
CA SER A 70 9.99 22.64 24.98
C SER A 70 10.58 23.98 24.57
N ALA A 71 11.06 24.78 25.53
CA ALA A 71 11.67 26.08 25.24
C ALA A 71 12.93 25.93 24.35
N ASP A 72 13.78 24.96 24.65
CA ASP A 72 15.00 24.67 23.88
C ASP A 72 14.67 24.27 22.43
N GLU A 73 13.64 23.44 22.25
CA GLU A 73 13.14 23.05 20.93
C GLU A 73 12.58 24.24 20.15
N MET A 74 11.81 25.10 20.84
CA MET A 74 11.29 26.32 20.24
C MET A 74 12.41 27.24 19.76
N GLU A 75 13.46 27.43 20.55
CA GLU A 75 14.64 28.18 20.13
C GLU A 75 15.40 27.52 18.97
N TYR A 76 15.56 26.20 19.01
CA TYR A 76 16.22 25.44 17.96
C TYR A 76 15.47 25.55 16.62
N ILE A 77 14.14 25.50 16.65
CA ILE A 77 13.27 25.72 15.49
C ILE A 77 13.41 27.16 14.99
N ASN A 78 13.34 28.16 15.88
CA ASN A 78 13.47 29.56 15.51
C ASN A 78 14.85 29.91 14.92
N ARG A 79 15.90 29.23 15.36
CA ARG A 79 17.27 29.37 14.86
C ARG A 79 17.53 28.58 13.57
N GLY A 80 16.64 27.64 13.21
CA GLY A 80 16.76 26.83 11.99
C GLY A 80 17.72 25.65 12.10
N GLY A 81 18.08 25.21 13.31
CA GLY A 81 18.99 24.09 13.53
C GLY A 81 20.24 24.44 14.35
N PRO A 82 21.21 23.51 14.44
CA PRO A 82 22.48 23.74 15.11
C PRO A 82 23.36 24.66 14.25
N ALA A 83 24.10 25.55 14.92
CA ALA A 83 25.16 26.33 14.29
C ALA A 83 26.42 25.48 14.09
#